data_AF-A0A6N9T8S4-F1
#
_entry.id   AF-A0A6N9T8S4-F1
#
_cell.length_a   1.000
_cell.length_b   1.000
_cell.length_c   1.000
_cell.angle_alpha   90.00
_cell.angle_beta   90.00
_cell.angle_gamma   90.00
#
_symmetry.space_group_name_H-M   'P 1'
#
loop_
_entity.id
_entity.type
_entity.pdbx_description
1 polymer ?
#
loop_
_entity_poly.entity_id
_entity_poly.type
_entity_poly.pdbx_seq_one_letter_code
_entity_poly.pdbx_strand_id
1 'polypeptide(L)'
;MTFEAWLQSRLTAHGFACGPIDGVVGPITVAAIRAFEASRGLPVDGMADEVVVRVLRETSSAVDPETAAAVDRDPAEVEIEKIGLASLTINAWPRQSGVSAFYGAVGTRQTRVAVPFDFYLSWSKTTRVKTISLHEKVAPSADRVLQTIAATYSAAERKALGLDLFGGSLNVRKMRGGSSWSMHSWGIAIDFDPERNQLKWGAPKARLSHDDALPFWKAWEAEGWLPLGRARNFDFMHVQAARL
;
A
#
# COMPACT_ATOMS: atom_id res chain seq x y z
N MET A 1 1.95 -6.57 -8.88
CA MET A 1 2.52 -5.46 -9.67
C MET A 1 3.55 -6.06 -10.62
N THR A 2 3.51 -5.76 -11.91
CA THR A 2 4.52 -6.23 -12.87
C THR A 2 5.81 -5.42 -12.71
N PHE A 3 6.90 -5.88 -13.32
CA PHE A 3 8.18 -5.17 -13.29
C PHE A 3 8.05 -3.77 -13.91
N GLU A 4 7.28 -3.64 -14.98
CA GLU A 4 7.06 -2.41 -15.72
C GLU A 4 6.26 -1.40 -14.89
N ALA A 5 5.22 -1.87 -14.19
CA ALA A 5 4.44 -1.03 -13.28
C ALA A 5 5.28 -0.60 -12.06
N TRP A 6 6.16 -1.48 -11.57
CA TRP A 6 7.12 -1.11 -10.54
C TRP A 6 8.10 -0.04 -11.03
N LEU A 7 8.64 -0.20 -12.25
CA LEU A 7 9.57 0.72 -12.88
C LEU A 7 8.96 2.12 -13.03
N GLN A 8 7.75 2.18 -13.59
CA GLN A 8 6.98 3.42 -13.72
C GLN A 8 6.72 4.10 -12.36
N SER A 9 6.34 3.31 -11.35
CA SER A 9 6.15 3.82 -9.99
C SER A 9 7.42 4.42 -9.41
N ARG A 10 8.58 3.78 -9.61
CA ARG A 10 9.87 4.25 -9.08
C ARG A 10 10.38 5.48 -9.81
N LEU A 11 10.29 5.51 -11.14
CA LEU A 11 10.66 6.68 -11.94
C LEU A 11 9.86 7.91 -11.48
N THR A 12 8.55 7.75 -11.33
CA THR A 12 7.67 8.82 -10.85
C THR A 12 8.04 9.28 -9.44
N ALA A 13 8.33 8.34 -8.53
CA ALA A 13 8.76 8.67 -7.17
C ALA A 13 10.11 9.44 -7.14
N HIS A 14 10.98 9.22 -8.12
CA HIS A 14 12.24 9.96 -8.30
C HIS A 14 12.08 11.28 -9.06
N GLY A 15 10.85 11.69 -9.38
CA GLY A 15 10.55 12.94 -10.10
C GLY A 15 10.51 12.82 -11.62
N PHE A 16 10.61 11.60 -12.17
CA PHE A 16 10.60 11.34 -13.60
C PHE A 16 9.24 10.77 -14.01
N ALA A 17 8.31 11.66 -14.35
CA ALA A 17 6.96 11.29 -14.75
C ALA A 17 6.98 10.40 -16.00
N CYS A 18 6.44 9.19 -15.89
CA CYS A 18 6.43 8.17 -16.95
C CYS A 18 5.04 7.95 -17.56
N GLY A 19 4.06 8.77 -17.18
CA GLY A 19 2.65 8.58 -17.51
C GLY A 19 1.92 7.70 -16.48
N PRO A 20 0.79 7.09 -16.85
CA PRO A 20 0.09 6.12 -16.02
C PRO A 20 1.00 4.95 -15.62
N ILE A 21 0.80 4.44 -14.39
CA ILE A 21 1.45 3.20 -13.94
C ILE A 21 0.59 2.01 -14.44
N ASP A 22 0.65 1.77 -15.75
CA ASP A 22 -0.16 0.78 -16.47
C ASP A 22 0.60 -0.53 -16.76
N GLY A 23 1.91 -0.57 -16.50
CA GLY A 23 2.77 -1.70 -16.82
C GLY A 23 3.17 -1.79 -18.29
N VAL A 24 2.96 -0.74 -19.09
CA VAL A 24 3.36 -0.68 -20.50
C VAL A 24 4.53 0.29 -20.65
N VAL A 25 5.72 -0.23 -21.00
CA VAL A 25 6.89 0.62 -21.27
C VAL A 25 6.76 1.26 -22.65
N GLY A 26 6.01 2.37 -22.70
CA GLY A 26 5.83 3.19 -23.90
C GLY A 26 6.86 4.31 -24.04
N PRO A 27 6.75 5.15 -25.09
CA PRO A 27 7.68 6.26 -25.35
C PRO A 27 7.88 7.22 -24.17
N ILE A 28 6.82 7.47 -23.39
CA ILE A 28 6.87 8.35 -22.20
C ILE A 28 7.70 7.70 -21.09
N THR A 29 7.51 6.39 -20.84
CA THR A 29 8.31 5.65 -19.86
C THR A 29 9.77 5.60 -20.28
N VAL A 30 10.08 5.35 -21.56
CA VAL A 30 11.46 5.38 -22.08
C VAL A 30 12.08 6.77 -21.93
N ALA A 31 11.33 7.85 -22.17
CA ALA A 31 11.80 9.21 -21.95
C ALA A 31 12.10 9.48 -20.46
N ALA A 32 11.26 8.98 -19.54
CA ALA A 32 11.49 9.07 -18.11
C ALA A 32 12.74 8.29 -17.66
N ILE A 33 12.97 7.09 -18.22
CA ILE A 33 14.20 6.31 -17.97
C ILE A 33 15.43 7.11 -18.40
N ARG A 34 15.43 7.68 -19.60
CA ARG A 34 16.55 8.49 -20.12
C ARG A 34 16.83 9.73 -19.28
N ALA A 35 15.77 10.40 -18.83
CA ALA A 35 15.90 11.55 -17.94
C ALA A 35 16.48 11.16 -16.57
N PHE A 36 16.05 10.01 -16.03
CA PHE A 36 16.59 9.46 -14.80
C PHE A 36 18.08 9.08 -14.97
N GLU A 37 18.44 8.34 -16.01
CA GLU A 37 19.83 7.97 -16.34
C GLU A 37 20.73 9.21 -16.40
N ALA A 38 20.31 10.23 -17.15
CA ALA A 38 21.04 11.49 -17.29
C ALA A 38 21.23 12.19 -15.93
N SER A 39 20.20 12.24 -15.09
CA SER A 39 20.27 12.86 -13.76
C SER A 39 21.22 12.15 -12.79
N ARG A 40 21.51 10.86 -13.03
CA ARG A 40 22.36 10.01 -12.19
C ARG A 40 23.75 9.78 -12.80
N GLY A 41 24.05 10.38 -13.95
CA GLY A 41 25.32 10.21 -14.66
C GLY A 41 25.52 8.80 -15.22
N LEU A 42 24.43 8.07 -15.50
CA LEU A 42 24.45 6.75 -16.11
C LEU A 42 24.50 6.86 -17.65
N PRO A 43 24.91 5.81 -18.38
CA PRO A 43 24.70 5.72 -19.82
C PRO A 43 23.22 5.94 -20.17
N VAL A 44 22.94 6.83 -21.12
CA VAL A 44 21.57 7.21 -21.51
C VAL A 44 21.14 6.41 -22.73
N ASP A 45 20.65 5.20 -22.53
CA ASP A 45 20.11 4.35 -23.61
C ASP A 45 18.59 4.17 -23.51
N GLY A 46 17.99 4.47 -22.35
CA GLY A 46 16.57 4.33 -22.07
C GLY A 46 16.17 2.90 -21.70
N MET A 47 17.12 2.05 -21.31
CA MET A 47 16.88 0.68 -20.88
C MET A 47 16.91 0.59 -19.35
N ALA A 48 15.88 -0.02 -18.77
CA ALA A 48 15.85 -0.31 -17.33
C ALA A 48 16.71 -1.55 -17.01
N ASP A 49 18.02 -1.43 -17.22
CA ASP A 49 19.01 -2.46 -16.93
C ASP A 49 19.23 -2.65 -15.42
N GLU A 50 20.09 -3.61 -15.03
CA GLU A 50 20.35 -3.91 -13.62
C GLU A 50 20.92 -2.70 -12.85
N VAL A 51 21.67 -1.82 -13.52
CA VAL A 51 22.24 -0.61 -12.93
C VAL A 51 21.14 0.41 -12.68
N VAL A 52 20.31 0.72 -13.67
CA VAL A 52 19.18 1.64 -13.57
C VAL A 52 18.19 1.15 -12.52
N VAL A 53 17.85 -0.15 -12.53
CA VAL A 53 16.97 -0.78 -11.53
C VAL A 53 17.55 -0.66 -10.12
N ARG A 54 18.86 -0.87 -9.95
CA ARG A 54 19.52 -0.71 -8.64
C ARG A 54 19.44 0.72 -8.14
N VAL A 55 19.73 1.71 -8.97
CA VAL A 55 19.66 3.13 -8.57
C VAL A 55 18.22 3.56 -8.33
N LEU A 56 17.26 3.08 -9.12
CA LEU A 56 15.83 3.32 -8.88
C LEU A 56 15.34 2.74 -7.56
N ARG A 57 15.97 1.69 -7.03
CA ARG A 57 15.67 1.13 -5.70
C ARG A 57 16.17 2.00 -4.55
N GLU A 58 17.08 2.95 -4.80
CA GLU A 58 17.52 3.92 -3.78
C GLU A 58 16.38 4.90 -3.44
N THR A 59 16.32 5.38 -2.20
CA THR A 59 15.26 6.26 -1.70
C THR A 59 15.21 7.56 -2.49
N SER A 60 14.03 7.97 -2.96
CA SER A 60 13.88 9.30 -3.57
C SER A 60 13.79 10.38 -2.49
N SER A 61 14.60 11.42 -2.64
CA SER A 61 14.48 12.65 -1.86
C SER A 61 13.88 13.72 -2.77
N ALA A 62 12.63 14.09 -2.45
CA ALA A 62 11.86 15.26 -2.89
C ALA A 62 11.34 15.31 -4.35
N VAL A 63 10.06 15.69 -4.50
CA VAL A 63 9.53 16.35 -5.69
C VAL A 63 8.63 17.51 -5.27
N ASP A 64 8.77 18.66 -5.95
CA ASP A 64 8.11 19.92 -5.69
C ASP A 64 6.65 19.99 -6.23
N PRO A 65 5.79 20.85 -5.64
CA PRO A 65 4.34 20.87 -5.88
C PRO A 65 3.92 21.31 -7.29
N GLU A 66 4.79 21.97 -8.05
CA GLU A 66 4.47 22.59 -9.33
C GLU A 66 4.27 21.57 -10.46
N THR A 67 4.96 20.43 -10.38
CA THR A 67 4.83 19.33 -11.36
C THR A 67 3.54 18.53 -11.18
N ALA A 68 2.91 18.58 -10.00
CA ALA A 68 1.70 17.81 -9.70
C ALA A 68 0.42 18.39 -10.35
N ALA A 69 0.44 19.65 -10.80
CA ALA A 69 -0.76 20.39 -11.20
C ALA A 69 -1.09 20.36 -12.70
N ALA A 70 -0.27 19.75 -13.56
CA ALA A 70 -0.33 19.97 -15.01
C ALA A 70 -0.95 18.82 -15.86
N VAL A 71 -1.71 17.88 -15.30
CA VAL A 71 -2.28 16.75 -16.08
C VAL A 71 -3.80 16.85 -16.18
N ASP A 72 -4.27 17.33 -17.32
CA ASP A 72 -5.67 17.24 -17.77
C ASP A 72 -5.90 15.86 -18.42
N ARG A 73 -7.01 15.17 -18.09
CA ARG A 73 -7.27 13.78 -18.54
C ARG A 73 -8.38 13.72 -19.59
N ASP A 74 -8.19 12.87 -20.60
CA ASP A 74 -9.16 12.61 -21.68
C ASP A 74 -10.33 11.71 -21.19
N PRO A 75 -11.60 12.10 -21.42
CA PRO A 75 -12.78 11.34 -21.02
C PRO A 75 -12.93 9.94 -21.65
N ALA A 76 -12.26 9.63 -22.77
CA ALA A 76 -12.36 8.30 -23.40
C ALA A 76 -11.66 7.18 -22.61
N GLU A 77 -10.58 7.52 -21.89
CA GLU A 77 -9.87 6.56 -21.00
C GLU A 77 -10.70 6.21 -19.77
N VAL A 78 -11.54 7.14 -19.29
CA VAL A 78 -12.43 6.94 -18.13
C VAL A 78 -13.49 5.86 -18.39
N GLU A 79 -13.87 5.66 -19.65
CA GLU A 79 -14.92 4.71 -20.03
C GLU A 79 -14.38 3.29 -20.22
N ILE A 80 -13.17 3.13 -20.75
CA ILE A 80 -12.49 1.84 -20.88
C ILE A 80 -12.07 1.30 -19.50
N GLU A 81 -11.63 2.17 -18.59
CA GLU A 81 -11.29 1.80 -17.21
C GLU A 81 -12.52 1.31 -16.42
N LYS A 82 -13.70 1.90 -16.66
CA LYS A 82 -14.98 1.44 -16.08
C LYS A 82 -15.37 0.04 -16.54
N ILE A 83 -15.13 -0.32 -17.80
CA ILE A 83 -15.49 -1.62 -18.36
C ILE A 83 -14.52 -2.71 -17.88
N GLY A 84 -13.23 -2.40 -17.73
CA GLY A 84 -12.24 -3.30 -17.14
C GLY A 84 -12.45 -3.58 -15.65
N LEU A 85 -12.81 -2.56 -14.85
CA LEU A 85 -13.11 -2.72 -13.42
C LEU A 85 -14.43 -3.46 -13.13
N ALA A 86 -15.38 -3.45 -14.07
CA ALA A 86 -16.68 -4.10 -13.90
C ALA A 86 -16.59 -5.64 -13.88
N SER A 87 -15.50 -6.23 -14.39
CA SER A 87 -15.39 -7.69 -14.58
C SER A 87 -14.63 -8.45 -13.47
N LEU A 88 -14.18 -7.78 -12.40
CA LEU A 88 -13.51 -8.40 -11.24
C LEU A 88 -14.26 -8.14 -9.92
N THR A 89 -15.57 -8.36 -9.87
CA THR A 89 -16.36 -8.51 -8.61
C THR A 89 -15.94 -7.60 -7.43
N ILE A 90 -15.83 -6.27 -7.60
CA ILE A 90 -15.36 -5.39 -6.53
C ILE A 90 -16.53 -4.89 -5.68
N ASN A 91 -17.00 -5.74 -4.77
CA ASN A 91 -17.72 -5.33 -3.55
C ASN A 91 -17.58 -6.42 -2.46
N ALA A 92 -16.35 -6.88 -2.20
CA ALA A 92 -16.10 -7.99 -1.28
C ALA A 92 -16.44 -7.67 0.19
N TRP A 93 -16.18 -6.43 0.63
CA TRP A 93 -16.27 -6.05 2.03
C TRP A 93 -17.49 -5.17 2.37
N PRO A 94 -18.12 -5.37 3.54
CA PRO A 94 -19.27 -4.58 3.96
C PRO A 94 -18.87 -3.11 4.21
N ARG A 95 -19.85 -2.21 4.22
CA ARG A 95 -19.67 -0.90 4.89
C ARG A 95 -19.47 -1.12 6.39
N GLN A 96 -18.85 -0.17 7.08
CA GLN A 96 -18.63 -0.22 8.53
C GLN A 96 -19.94 -0.50 9.30
N SER A 97 -21.06 0.09 8.86
CA SER A 97 -22.39 -0.16 9.44
C SER A 97 -22.88 -1.61 9.29
N GLY A 98 -22.40 -2.35 8.30
CA GLY A 98 -22.75 -3.75 8.02
C GLY A 98 -21.76 -4.78 8.58
N VAL A 99 -20.69 -4.35 9.25
CA VAL A 99 -19.62 -5.24 9.73
C VAL A 99 -20.16 -6.33 10.65
N SER A 100 -21.03 -6.00 11.60
CA SER A 100 -21.57 -7.01 12.53
C SER A 100 -22.45 -8.04 11.82
N ALA A 101 -23.23 -7.65 10.80
CA ALA A 101 -24.07 -8.57 10.06
C ALA A 101 -23.22 -9.52 9.18
N PHE A 102 -22.15 -9.00 8.60
CA PHE A 102 -21.29 -9.76 7.68
C PHE A 102 -20.25 -10.63 8.40
N TYR A 103 -19.56 -10.08 9.40
CA TYR A 103 -18.49 -10.72 10.16
C TYR A 103 -18.93 -11.24 11.53
N GLY A 104 -20.19 -11.07 11.93
CA GLY A 104 -20.72 -11.61 13.19
C GLY A 104 -20.23 -10.89 14.44
N ALA A 105 -20.15 -11.62 15.56
CA ALA A 105 -19.72 -11.07 16.83
C ALA A 105 -18.21 -10.75 16.85
N VAL A 106 -17.83 -9.68 17.54
CA VAL A 106 -16.42 -9.31 17.76
C VAL A 106 -15.65 -10.44 18.44
N GLY A 107 -14.36 -10.58 18.13
CA GLY A 107 -13.46 -11.57 18.73
C GLY A 107 -13.73 -13.02 18.34
N THR A 108 -14.71 -13.29 17.47
CA THR A 108 -15.05 -14.65 17.02
C THR A 108 -14.46 -14.95 15.64
N ARG A 109 -14.40 -16.23 15.27
CA ARG A 109 -14.00 -16.72 13.93
C ARG A 109 -12.64 -16.20 13.45
N GLN A 110 -11.69 -16.20 14.37
CA GLN A 110 -10.31 -15.82 14.10
C GLN A 110 -9.52 -17.04 13.63
N THR A 111 -8.64 -16.80 12.67
CA THR A 111 -7.62 -17.75 12.21
C THR A 111 -6.26 -17.07 12.22
N ARG A 112 -5.21 -17.84 11.91
CA ARG A 112 -3.83 -17.36 11.80
C ARG A 112 -3.43 -17.25 10.34
N VAL A 113 -2.86 -16.11 9.96
CA VAL A 113 -2.22 -15.88 8.66
C VAL A 113 -0.72 -15.84 8.86
N ALA A 114 0.03 -16.62 8.10
CA ALA A 114 1.49 -16.62 8.13
C ALA A 114 2.02 -15.34 7.46
N VAL A 115 3.11 -14.80 8.00
CA VAL A 115 3.78 -13.63 7.39
C VAL A 115 5.02 -14.13 6.63
N PRO A 116 5.11 -13.91 5.31
CA PRO A 116 6.16 -14.50 4.46
C PRO A 116 7.49 -13.73 4.46
N PHE A 117 7.67 -12.78 5.39
CA PHE A 117 8.88 -11.99 5.54
C PHE A 117 9.12 -11.66 7.02
N ASP A 118 10.29 -11.12 7.36
CA ASP A 118 10.57 -10.69 8.72
C ASP A 118 9.64 -9.57 9.15
N PHE A 119 8.93 -9.81 10.25
CA PHE A 119 7.90 -8.93 10.78
C PHE A 119 8.06 -8.87 12.29
N TYR A 120 8.00 -7.68 12.87
CA TYR A 120 8.35 -7.45 14.27
C TYR A 120 7.30 -6.59 14.95
N LEU A 121 7.12 -6.77 16.26
CA LEU A 121 6.26 -5.86 17.03
C LEU A 121 6.81 -4.44 16.99
N SER A 122 5.96 -3.46 16.70
CA SER A 122 6.38 -2.06 16.63
C SER A 122 6.88 -1.51 17.98
N TRP A 123 6.35 -2.01 19.09
CA TRP A 123 6.78 -1.68 20.46
C TRP A 123 7.89 -2.60 21.02
N SER A 124 8.28 -3.63 20.28
CA SER A 124 9.37 -4.54 20.65
C SER A 124 10.01 -5.08 19.37
N LYS A 125 10.84 -4.26 18.73
CA LYS A 125 11.41 -4.49 17.38
C LYS A 125 12.37 -5.70 17.31
N THR A 126 12.60 -6.39 18.41
CA THR A 126 13.33 -7.66 18.50
C THR A 126 12.40 -8.87 18.53
N THR A 127 11.11 -8.68 18.80
CA THR A 127 10.11 -9.75 18.91
C THR A 127 9.52 -10.03 17.53
N ARG A 128 9.92 -11.16 16.94
CA ARG A 128 9.44 -11.59 15.61
C ARG A 128 8.02 -12.16 15.66
N VAL A 129 7.18 -11.70 14.73
CA VAL A 129 5.80 -12.13 14.52
C VAL A 129 5.74 -13.03 13.29
N LYS A 130 5.57 -14.35 13.51
CA LYS A 130 5.47 -15.32 12.42
C LYS A 130 4.08 -15.42 11.81
N THR A 131 3.06 -15.09 12.62
CA THR A 131 1.64 -15.16 12.23
C THR A 131 0.87 -14.02 12.86
N ILE A 132 -0.14 -13.51 12.16
CA ILE A 132 -1.10 -12.54 12.69
C ILE A 132 -2.49 -13.18 12.83
N SER A 133 -3.28 -12.70 13.78
CA SER A 133 -4.66 -13.16 13.98
C SER A 133 -5.63 -12.28 13.17
N LEU A 134 -6.45 -12.90 12.31
CA LEU A 134 -7.43 -12.22 11.47
C LEU A 134 -8.72 -13.04 11.37
N HIS A 135 -9.83 -12.42 10.96
CA HIS A 135 -11.07 -13.14 10.69
C HIS A 135 -10.87 -14.13 9.54
N GLU A 136 -11.43 -15.34 9.66
CA GLU A 136 -11.32 -16.39 8.62
C GLU A 136 -11.76 -15.93 7.21
N LYS A 137 -12.72 -14.99 7.10
CA LYS A 137 -13.21 -14.47 5.82
C LYS A 137 -12.18 -13.60 5.09
N VAL A 138 -11.31 -12.91 5.85
CA VAL A 138 -10.33 -11.98 5.28
C VAL A 138 -8.94 -12.61 5.18
N ALA A 139 -8.71 -13.73 5.88
CA ALA A 139 -7.42 -14.39 5.94
C ALA A 139 -6.83 -14.77 4.57
N PRO A 140 -7.56 -15.41 3.63
CA PRO A 140 -7.02 -15.72 2.30
C PRO A 140 -6.63 -14.47 1.49
N SER A 141 -7.38 -13.38 1.67
CA SER A 141 -7.10 -12.11 1.01
C SER A 141 -5.85 -11.46 1.59
N ALA A 142 -5.75 -11.37 2.92
CA ALA A 142 -4.56 -10.85 3.59
C ALA A 142 -3.29 -11.65 3.26
N ASP A 143 -3.39 -12.98 3.17
CA ASP A 143 -2.26 -13.84 2.76
C ASP A 143 -1.71 -13.43 1.38
N ARG A 144 -2.58 -13.28 0.37
CA ARG A 144 -2.17 -12.83 -0.98
C ARG A 144 -1.53 -11.45 -0.97
N VAL A 145 -2.06 -10.52 -0.16
CA VAL A 145 -1.46 -9.19 -0.01
C VAL A 145 -0.05 -9.30 0.58
N LEU A 146 0.10 -10.06 1.67
CA LEU A 146 1.40 -10.22 2.34
C LEU A 146 2.43 -10.90 1.43
N GLN A 147 2.04 -11.90 0.63
CA GLN A 147 2.89 -12.50 -0.40
C GLN A 147 3.29 -11.48 -1.47
N THR A 148 2.34 -10.66 -1.93
CA THR A 148 2.62 -9.59 -2.90
C THR A 148 3.62 -8.56 -2.35
N ILE A 149 3.48 -8.16 -1.10
CA ILE A 149 4.43 -7.26 -0.42
C ILE A 149 5.81 -7.92 -0.28
N ALA A 150 5.85 -9.22 0.01
CA ALA A 150 7.09 -9.99 0.11
C ALA A 150 7.88 -9.97 -1.20
N ALA A 151 7.17 -10.13 -2.33
CA ALA A 151 7.73 -10.14 -3.67
C ALA A 151 8.07 -8.74 -4.20
N THR A 152 7.30 -7.72 -3.82
CA THR A 152 7.45 -6.35 -4.33
C THR A 152 8.65 -5.63 -3.72
N TYR A 153 8.90 -5.85 -2.43
CA TYR A 153 9.96 -5.17 -1.68
C TYR A 153 11.07 -6.16 -1.29
N SER A 154 12.31 -5.70 -1.23
CA SER A 154 13.38 -6.42 -0.55
C SER A 154 13.22 -6.33 0.98
N ALA A 155 13.98 -7.13 1.73
CA ALA A 155 14.00 -7.04 3.19
C ALA A 155 14.49 -5.67 3.69
N ALA A 156 15.48 -5.09 3.00
CA ALA A 156 16.01 -3.77 3.32
C ALA A 156 14.96 -2.66 3.08
N GLU A 157 14.24 -2.72 1.97
CA GLU A 157 13.18 -1.75 1.66
C GLU A 157 12.04 -1.83 2.67
N ARG A 158 11.56 -3.05 2.99
CA ARG A 158 10.52 -3.24 4.03
C ARG A 158 10.93 -2.60 5.35
N LYS A 159 12.18 -2.81 5.78
CA LYS A 159 12.72 -2.21 7.00
C LYS A 159 12.81 -0.69 6.94
N ALA A 160 13.31 -0.14 5.83
CA ALA A 160 13.41 1.32 5.65
C ALA A 160 12.03 2.00 5.69
N LEU A 161 11.05 1.38 5.04
CA LEU A 161 9.66 1.83 4.96
C LEU A 161 8.87 1.59 6.24
N GLY A 162 9.29 0.65 7.09
CA GLY A 162 8.54 0.20 8.28
C GLY A 162 7.43 -0.81 7.97
N LEU A 163 7.42 -1.40 6.76
CA LEU A 163 6.47 -2.45 6.40
C LEU A 163 6.72 -3.75 7.18
N ASP A 164 7.88 -3.87 7.82
CA ASP A 164 8.24 -4.95 8.75
C ASP A 164 7.78 -4.69 10.20
N LEU A 165 7.13 -3.55 10.50
CA LEU A 165 6.69 -3.18 11.85
C LEU A 165 5.19 -3.36 12.05
N PHE A 166 4.82 -4.35 12.85
CA PHE A 166 3.44 -4.70 13.18
C PHE A 166 2.87 -3.83 14.32
N GLY A 167 1.78 -3.13 14.05
CA GLY A 167 1.00 -2.36 15.02
C GLY A 167 -0.14 -3.16 15.68
N GLY A 168 -0.56 -4.28 15.08
CA GLY A 168 -1.64 -5.13 15.59
C GLY A 168 -2.68 -5.46 14.52
N SER A 169 -3.48 -6.50 14.77
CA SER A 169 -4.57 -6.92 13.87
C SER A 169 -5.86 -7.36 14.57
N LEU A 170 -5.78 -7.70 15.87
CA LEU A 170 -6.93 -8.08 16.69
C LEU A 170 -6.82 -7.42 18.06
N ASN A 171 -7.83 -6.63 18.41
CA ASN A 171 -8.00 -6.06 19.75
C ASN A 171 -9.47 -5.75 19.97
N VAL A 172 -10.15 -6.57 20.78
CA VAL A 172 -11.59 -6.46 21.04
C VAL A 172 -11.85 -5.31 21.99
N ARG A 173 -12.18 -4.13 21.45
CA ARG A 173 -12.41 -2.93 22.24
C ARG A 173 -13.34 -1.93 21.56
N LYS A 174 -14.00 -1.13 22.39
CA LYS A 174 -14.71 0.07 21.91
C LYS A 174 -13.72 1.13 21.45
N MET A 175 -14.14 1.96 20.51
CA MET A 175 -13.41 3.15 20.10
C MET A 175 -13.39 4.16 21.26
N ARG A 176 -12.27 4.89 21.40
CA ARG A 176 -12.14 5.88 22.47
C ARG A 176 -13.17 7.00 22.28
N GLY A 177 -13.96 7.28 23.32
CA GLY A 177 -14.97 8.35 23.29
C GLY A 177 -16.26 7.99 22.56
N GLY A 178 -16.53 6.71 22.29
CA GLY A 178 -17.76 6.28 21.64
C GLY A 178 -18.19 4.86 22.03
N SER A 179 -19.37 4.46 21.55
CA SER A 179 -19.95 3.12 21.78
C SER A 179 -19.73 2.15 20.61
N SER A 180 -19.13 2.60 19.51
CA SER A 180 -18.79 1.77 18.36
C SER A 180 -17.59 0.86 18.66
N TRP A 181 -17.63 -0.36 18.14
CA TRP A 181 -16.49 -1.28 18.18
C TRP A 181 -15.41 -0.84 17.19
N SER A 182 -14.14 -1.00 17.57
CA SER A 182 -13.01 -0.84 16.63
C SER A 182 -13.08 -1.91 15.53
N MET A 183 -12.65 -1.60 14.30
CA MET A 183 -12.52 -2.61 13.23
C MET A 183 -11.54 -3.74 13.59
N HIS A 184 -10.52 -3.43 14.39
CA HIS A 184 -9.63 -4.44 15.00
C HIS A 184 -10.39 -5.44 15.88
N SER A 185 -11.61 -5.15 16.35
CA SER A 185 -12.38 -6.06 17.20
C SER A 185 -12.87 -7.29 16.45
N TRP A 186 -12.97 -7.24 15.13
CA TRP A 186 -13.34 -8.39 14.31
C TRP A 186 -12.13 -9.11 13.70
N GLY A 187 -10.90 -8.61 13.86
CA GLY A 187 -9.75 -9.15 13.14
C GLY A 187 -9.78 -8.81 11.65
N ILE A 188 -10.32 -7.64 11.28
CA ILE A 188 -10.47 -7.19 9.88
C ILE A 188 -9.70 -5.90 9.60
N ALA A 189 -8.79 -5.52 10.50
CA ALA A 189 -7.93 -4.36 10.34
C ALA A 189 -6.50 -4.73 10.72
N ILE A 190 -5.53 -4.01 10.17
CA ILE A 190 -4.10 -4.22 10.44
C ILE A 190 -3.44 -2.85 10.51
N ASP A 191 -2.60 -2.67 11.52
CA ASP A 191 -1.78 -1.46 11.68
C ASP A 191 -0.31 -1.75 11.35
N PHE A 192 0.34 -0.82 10.65
CA PHE A 192 1.75 -0.87 10.28
C PHE A 192 2.48 0.40 10.76
N ASP A 193 3.64 0.22 11.40
CA ASP A 193 4.52 1.31 11.84
C ASP A 193 3.82 2.49 12.55
N PRO A 194 3.12 2.24 13.69
CA PRO A 194 2.34 3.25 14.39
C PRO A 194 3.16 4.44 14.90
N GLU A 195 4.47 4.27 15.13
CA GLU A 195 5.36 5.32 15.64
C GLU A 195 5.52 6.47 14.63
N ARG A 196 5.66 6.13 13.33
CA ARG A 196 5.85 7.11 12.24
C ARG A 196 4.56 7.41 11.46
N ASN A 197 3.41 6.90 11.90
CA ASN A 197 2.11 7.03 11.23
C ASN A 197 0.97 7.24 12.24
N GLN A 198 1.20 8.10 13.23
CA GLN A 198 0.27 8.29 14.36
C GLN A 198 -1.15 8.64 13.89
N LEU A 199 -2.16 8.20 14.65
CA LEU A 199 -3.60 8.30 14.34
C LEU A 199 -4.07 9.65 13.76
N LYS A 200 -3.51 10.79 14.22
CA LYS A 200 -3.91 12.13 13.80
C LYS A 200 -3.02 12.75 12.71
N TRP A 201 -2.00 12.03 12.25
CA TRP A 201 -1.08 12.52 11.23
C TRP A 201 -1.68 12.31 9.84
N GLY A 202 -1.74 13.39 9.07
CA GLY A 202 -2.00 13.34 7.63
C GLY A 202 -0.72 13.15 6.82
N ALA A 203 -0.87 13.16 5.50
CA ALA A 203 0.20 12.87 4.56
C ALA A 203 1.52 13.62 4.82
N PRO A 204 1.54 14.93 5.11
CA PRO A 204 2.82 15.63 5.33
C PRO A 204 3.68 15.11 6.49
N LYS A 205 3.12 14.31 7.39
CA LYS A 205 3.83 13.75 8.56
C LYS A 205 3.93 12.23 8.54
N ALA A 206 3.00 11.55 7.88
CA ALA A 206 2.92 10.10 7.92
C ALA A 206 3.92 9.45 6.96
N ARG A 207 4.80 8.59 7.48
CA ARG A 207 5.83 7.90 6.68
C ARG A 207 5.24 7.10 5.51
N LEU A 208 4.13 6.40 5.74
CA LEU A 208 3.48 5.55 4.74
C LEU A 208 2.63 6.34 3.74
N SER A 209 2.61 7.67 3.80
CA SER A 209 1.95 8.48 2.78
C SER A 209 2.83 8.74 1.54
N HIS A 210 4.13 8.50 1.64
CA HIS A 210 5.10 8.75 0.58
C HIS A 210 4.92 7.75 -0.58
N ASP A 211 5.31 8.17 -1.79
CA ASP A 211 5.09 7.39 -3.02
C ASP A 211 5.80 6.04 -3.03
N ASP A 212 6.90 5.89 -2.29
CA ASP A 212 7.60 4.62 -2.15
C ASP A 212 6.77 3.54 -1.39
N ALA A 213 5.75 3.95 -0.63
CA ALA A 213 4.75 3.09 -0.01
C ALA A 213 3.51 2.85 -0.91
N LEU A 214 3.41 3.47 -2.08
CA LEU A 214 2.26 3.31 -2.98
C LEU A 214 2.04 1.85 -3.41
N PRO A 215 3.06 1.07 -3.82
CA PRO A 215 2.87 -0.35 -4.17
C PRO A 215 2.32 -1.19 -3.01
N PHE A 216 2.74 -0.92 -1.77
CA PHE A 216 2.21 -1.55 -0.56
C PHE A 216 0.70 -1.31 -0.42
N TRP A 217 0.25 -0.07 -0.58
CA TRP A 217 -1.18 0.23 -0.51
C TRP A 217 -1.98 -0.32 -1.68
N LYS A 218 -1.42 -0.30 -2.89
CA LYS A 218 -2.06 -0.88 -4.08
C LYS A 218 -2.28 -2.38 -3.92
N ALA A 219 -1.39 -3.10 -3.23
CA ALA A 219 -1.60 -4.51 -2.92
C ALA A 219 -2.85 -4.74 -2.05
N TRP A 220 -3.07 -3.90 -1.03
CA TRP A 220 -4.29 -3.94 -0.20
C TRP A 220 -5.55 -3.54 -0.98
N GLU A 221 -5.48 -2.44 -1.74
CA GLU A 221 -6.60 -1.93 -2.54
C GLU A 221 -7.06 -2.94 -3.61
N ALA A 222 -6.14 -3.67 -4.24
CA ALA A 222 -6.44 -4.72 -5.22
C ALA A 222 -7.26 -5.87 -4.64
N GLU A 223 -7.16 -6.07 -3.33
CA GLU A 223 -7.90 -7.07 -2.56
C GLU A 223 -9.14 -6.46 -1.87
N GLY A 224 -9.50 -5.24 -2.25
CA GLY A 224 -10.68 -4.50 -1.78
C GLY A 224 -10.53 -3.87 -0.39
N TRP A 225 -9.38 -4.03 0.27
CA TRP A 225 -9.14 -3.40 1.57
C TRP A 225 -9.04 -1.88 1.44
N LEU A 226 -9.44 -1.17 2.49
CA LEU A 226 -9.45 0.28 2.56
C LEU A 226 -8.29 0.78 3.45
N PRO A 227 -7.24 1.40 2.87
CA PRO A 227 -6.24 2.15 3.63
C PRO A 227 -6.85 3.47 4.12
N LEU A 228 -6.96 3.65 5.44
CA LEU A 228 -7.69 4.79 6.00
C LEU A 228 -6.95 6.11 5.75
N GLY A 229 -5.62 6.11 5.90
CA GLY A 229 -4.74 7.23 5.53
C GLY A 229 -5.00 7.78 4.14
N ARG A 230 -5.09 6.90 3.14
CA ARG A 230 -5.33 7.31 1.75
C ARG A 230 -6.75 7.78 1.51
N ALA A 231 -7.73 7.11 2.13
CA ALA A 231 -9.14 7.45 1.96
C ALA A 231 -9.56 8.73 2.68
N ARG A 232 -8.89 9.09 3.78
CA ARG A 232 -9.35 10.16 4.69
C ARG A 232 -8.27 11.16 5.12
N ASN A 233 -7.01 10.96 4.74
CA ASN A 233 -5.86 11.77 5.15
C ASN A 233 -5.61 11.78 6.67
N PHE A 234 -5.86 10.66 7.35
CA PHE A 234 -5.45 10.41 8.73
C PHE A 234 -5.32 8.90 8.97
N ASP A 235 -4.56 8.48 9.97
CA ASP A 235 -4.38 7.05 10.31
C ASP A 235 -3.75 6.23 9.19
N PHE A 236 -2.59 6.70 8.69
CA PHE A 236 -1.83 6.02 7.64
C PHE A 236 -1.23 4.67 8.07
N MET A 237 -1.26 4.31 9.34
CA MET A 237 -0.89 2.96 9.78
C MET A 237 -1.97 1.93 9.43
N HIS A 238 -3.23 2.35 9.31
CA HIS A 238 -4.41 1.47 9.38
C HIS A 238 -4.96 1.11 8.00
N VAL A 239 -5.20 -0.19 7.80
CA VAL A 239 -5.94 -0.74 6.65
C VAL A 239 -7.04 -1.68 7.14
N GLN A 240 -8.20 -1.68 6.48
CA GLN A 240 -9.35 -2.48 6.92
C GLN A 240 -10.14 -3.12 5.78
N ALA A 241 -10.66 -4.33 6.01
CA ALA A 241 -11.62 -5.01 5.15
C ALA A 241 -13.06 -4.57 5.46
N ALA A 242 -13.28 -3.25 5.45
CA ALA A 242 -14.59 -2.61 5.58
C ALA A 242 -14.56 -1.21 4.92
N ARG A 243 -15.61 -0.86 4.18
CA ARG A 243 -15.75 0.45 3.52
C ARG A 243 -16.34 1.49 4.49
N LEU A 244 -16.04 2.78 4.27
CA LEU A 244 -16.63 3.88 5.04
C LEU A 244 -18.17 3.91 4.91
#